data_AF-A0A261GR62-F1
#
_entry.id   AF-A0A261GR62-F1
#
_cell.length_a   1.000
_cell.length_b   1.000
_cell.length_c   1.000
_cell.angle_alpha   90.00
_cell.angle_beta   90.00
_cell.angle_gamma   90.00
#
_symmetry.space_group_name_H-M   'P 1'
#
loop_
_entity.id
_entity.type
_entity.pdbx_description
1 polymer ?
#
loop_
_entity_poly.entity_id
_entity_poly.type
_entity_poly.pdbx_seq_one_letter_code
_entity_poly.pdbx_strand_id
1 'polypeptide(L)'
;MAIEIPNLDDLSYQQLVDELVRSIPQYSSDWTDFNPSDPGITLLELLSWVSESLLYRANTITDLSYYNYLKLIVGEQSYPPEDKYHTVLLDAVENWPIPQTEEGIADVASKVQAYWTSSNRAIAEVDYMALSVDAYYTEEARQKGVLPDNSINYRQLDLDHLQQLRRIFIDADVQVCSAETVKRIDIIVNTAPDISYTENDFGPPAQQDNQDFQLNVPQMLMAIKNFIVPRRALGTLLQVRQVHYTNIDLMVHIKFSSSSRSELVISAIKRKINQYVSPFYGGRNNNGWPLGDPLVSFDLIRLIGEVDGVEMVDRVLLHSYKPVPTSPGQSSDQQKSVEIVDNKKEMQKLVKVVRAEDIQNPAFSSVIVKELIGTVNTEVVALALNSQSDLQSNNHQTGDGL
;
A
#
# COMPACT_ATOMS: atom_id res chain seq x y z
N MET A 1 -48.70 30.84 20.35
CA MET A 1 -47.86 31.62 19.42
C MET A 1 -46.89 30.65 18.80
N ALA A 2 -46.76 30.64 17.48
CA ALA A 2 -45.70 29.88 16.82
C ALA A 2 -44.36 30.55 17.17
N ILE A 3 -43.37 29.77 17.57
CA ILE A 3 -42.01 30.26 17.77
C ILE A 3 -41.41 30.34 16.37
N GLU A 4 -41.20 31.55 15.85
CA GLU A 4 -40.45 31.74 14.61
C GLU A 4 -38.97 31.41 14.89
N ILE A 5 -38.41 30.49 14.10
CA ILE A 5 -37.02 30.10 14.21
C ILE A 5 -36.17 31.28 13.72
N PRO A 6 -35.15 31.73 14.48
CA PRO A 6 -34.29 32.83 14.04
C PRO A 6 -33.54 32.41 12.77
N ASN A 7 -33.56 33.29 11.76
CA ASN A 7 -32.69 33.13 10.60
C ASN A 7 -31.23 33.34 11.06
N LEU A 8 -30.41 32.30 10.98
CA LEU A 8 -28.99 32.35 11.36
C LEU A 8 -28.09 32.78 10.20
N ASP A 9 -28.62 32.86 8.98
CA ASP A 9 -27.94 33.36 7.79
C ASP A 9 -28.45 34.78 7.48
N ASP A 10 -28.03 35.74 8.29
CA ASP A 10 -28.47 37.12 8.25
C ASP A 10 -27.44 38.08 7.62
N LEU A 11 -26.24 37.59 7.29
CA LEU A 11 -25.15 38.38 6.74
C LEU A 11 -24.65 37.83 5.41
N SER A 12 -24.69 38.67 4.38
CA SER A 12 -24.08 38.38 3.09
C SER A 12 -22.59 38.66 3.05
N TYR A 13 -21.89 38.04 2.10
CA TYR A 13 -20.48 38.29 1.80
C TYR A 13 -20.13 39.77 1.76
N GLN A 14 -20.91 40.58 1.04
CA GLN A 14 -20.60 42.00 0.87
C GLN A 14 -20.71 42.76 2.20
N GLN A 15 -21.71 42.43 3.01
CA GLN A 15 -21.89 43.05 4.33
C GLN A 15 -20.73 42.69 5.27
N LEU A 16 -20.24 41.44 5.22
CA LEU A 16 -19.09 40.98 5.99
C LEU A 16 -17.80 41.71 5.58
N VAL A 17 -17.55 41.83 4.27
CA VAL A 17 -16.37 42.56 3.77
C VAL A 17 -16.45 44.04 4.18
N ASP A 18 -17.60 44.68 3.98
CA ASP A 18 -17.78 46.11 4.30
C ASP A 18 -17.60 46.37 5.81
N GLU A 19 -18.11 45.48 6.67
CA GLU A 19 -17.94 45.58 8.11
C GLU A 19 -16.48 45.40 8.53
N LEU A 20 -15.80 44.38 7.98
CA LEU A 20 -14.39 44.12 8.26
C LEU A 20 -13.51 45.29 7.81
N VAL A 21 -13.71 45.81 6.59
CA VAL A 21 -12.97 46.96 6.08
C VAL A 21 -13.21 48.20 6.94
N ARG A 22 -14.46 48.44 7.35
CA ARG A 22 -14.81 49.54 8.26
C ARG A 22 -14.17 49.41 9.64
N SER A 23 -13.87 48.18 10.07
CA SER A 23 -13.22 47.91 11.36
C SER A 23 -11.70 48.10 11.35
N ILE A 24 -11.04 48.08 10.18
CA ILE A 24 -9.56 48.17 10.06
C ILE A 24 -8.96 49.35 10.83
N PRO A 25 -9.50 50.60 10.74
CA PRO A 25 -8.93 51.74 11.46
C PRO A 25 -8.98 51.62 12.99
N GLN A 26 -9.80 50.73 13.54
CA GLN A 26 -9.84 50.47 14.98
C GLN A 26 -8.66 49.62 15.45
N TYR A 27 -8.10 48.79 14.56
CA TYR A 27 -7.02 47.86 14.87
C TYR A 27 -5.65 48.34 14.37
N SER A 28 -5.60 49.05 13.26
CA SER A 28 -4.35 49.56 12.68
C SER A 28 -4.55 50.93 12.05
N SER A 29 -3.76 51.91 12.51
CA SER A 29 -3.67 53.24 11.88
C SER A 29 -2.77 53.27 10.65
N ASP A 30 -1.93 52.26 10.47
CA ASP A 30 -0.89 52.23 9.42
C ASP A 30 -1.42 51.62 8.11
N TRP A 31 -2.52 50.86 8.19
CA TRP A 31 -3.17 50.26 7.03
C TRP A 31 -4.15 51.25 6.39
N THR A 32 -3.68 51.96 5.36
CA THR A 32 -4.44 53.02 4.70
C THR A 32 -4.94 52.66 3.30
N ASP A 33 -4.40 51.60 2.69
CA ASP A 33 -4.84 51.12 1.37
C ASP A 33 -5.97 50.11 1.52
N PHE A 34 -7.13 50.40 0.95
CA PHE A 34 -8.31 49.53 0.98
C PHE A 34 -8.71 49.07 -0.43
N ASN A 35 -7.80 49.14 -1.39
CA ASN A 35 -8.09 48.72 -2.75
C ASN A 35 -8.15 47.19 -2.87
N PRO A 36 -8.93 46.63 -3.83
CA PRO A 36 -8.98 45.18 -4.06
C PRO A 36 -7.64 44.54 -4.47
N SER A 37 -6.66 45.35 -4.88
CA SER A 37 -5.31 44.88 -5.22
C SER A 37 -4.42 44.67 -4.00
N ASP A 38 -4.83 45.14 -2.81
CA ASP A 38 -4.11 44.90 -1.56
C ASP A 38 -4.31 43.44 -1.12
N PRO A 39 -3.22 42.66 -0.92
CA PRO A 39 -3.32 41.28 -0.43
C PRO A 39 -4.05 41.16 0.92
N GLY A 40 -4.00 42.20 1.76
CA GLY A 40 -4.74 42.19 3.03
C GLY A 40 -6.26 42.23 2.81
N ILE A 41 -6.74 43.03 1.85
CA ILE A 41 -8.16 43.07 1.46
C ILE A 41 -8.58 41.74 0.85
N THR A 42 -7.75 41.14 -0.01
CA THR A 42 -8.02 39.80 -0.58
C THR A 42 -8.19 38.72 0.50
N LEU A 43 -7.44 38.80 1.62
CA LEU A 43 -7.62 37.89 2.74
C LEU A 43 -8.96 38.12 3.47
N LEU A 44 -9.38 39.37 3.64
CA LEU A 44 -10.69 39.68 4.24
C LEU A 44 -11.84 39.20 3.35
N GLU A 45 -11.71 39.33 2.03
CA GLU A 45 -12.64 38.79 1.05
C GLU A 45 -12.73 37.25 1.17
N LEU A 46 -11.59 36.55 1.14
CA LEU A 46 -11.56 35.10 1.32
C LEU A 46 -12.24 34.65 2.63
N LEU A 47 -11.90 35.31 3.74
CA LEU A 47 -12.47 34.99 5.05
C LEU A 47 -13.97 35.29 5.10
N SER A 48 -14.42 36.36 4.47
CA SER A 48 -15.85 36.70 4.36
C SER A 48 -16.62 35.63 3.59
N TRP A 49 -16.04 35.09 2.51
CA TRP A 49 -16.63 33.99 1.75
C TRP A 49 -16.72 32.69 2.57
N VAL A 50 -15.68 32.37 3.36
CA VAL A 50 -15.71 31.23 4.29
C VAL A 50 -16.79 31.42 5.35
N SER A 51 -16.91 32.62 5.92
CA SER A 51 -17.90 32.95 6.95
C SER A 51 -19.33 32.85 6.42
N GLU A 52 -19.63 33.39 5.24
CA GLU A 52 -20.94 33.25 4.58
C GLU A 52 -21.29 31.77 4.34
N SER A 53 -20.30 30.97 3.91
CA SER A 53 -20.49 29.52 3.74
C SER A 53 -20.81 28.80 5.06
N LEU A 54 -20.28 29.28 6.20
CA LEU A 54 -20.58 28.74 7.52
C LEU A 54 -21.95 29.19 8.03
N LEU A 55 -22.33 30.45 7.81
CA LEU A 55 -23.66 30.98 8.16
C LEU A 55 -24.76 30.24 7.41
N TYR A 56 -24.60 30.04 6.10
CA TYR A 56 -25.49 29.21 5.29
C TYR A 56 -25.65 27.80 5.90
N ARG A 57 -24.54 27.15 6.27
CA ARG A 57 -24.58 25.81 6.89
C ARG A 57 -25.28 25.82 8.25
N ALA A 58 -25.03 26.83 9.08
CA ALA A 58 -25.70 26.97 10.37
C ALA A 58 -27.23 27.08 10.21
N ASN A 59 -27.69 27.74 9.15
CA ASN A 59 -29.11 27.87 8.83
C ASN A 59 -29.74 26.61 8.20
N THR A 60 -28.92 25.61 7.82
CA THR A 60 -29.38 24.29 7.35
C THR A 60 -29.49 23.24 8.45
N ILE A 61 -29.20 23.59 9.72
CA ILE A 61 -29.38 22.69 10.85
C ILE A 61 -30.88 22.36 10.98
N THR A 62 -31.22 21.09 10.84
CA THR A 62 -32.61 20.63 10.88
C THR A 62 -33.21 20.73 12.28
N ASP A 63 -34.54 20.91 12.36
CA ASP A 63 -35.29 20.87 13.62
C ASP A 63 -35.03 19.58 14.42
N LEU A 64 -34.81 18.46 13.73
CA LEU A 64 -34.46 17.18 14.35
C LEU A 64 -33.12 17.25 15.08
N SER A 65 -32.13 17.93 14.50
CA SER A 65 -30.83 18.12 15.13
C SER A 65 -30.96 18.98 16.39
N TYR A 66 -31.74 20.08 16.31
CA TYR A 66 -32.07 20.90 17.49
C TYR A 66 -32.75 20.10 18.58
N TYR A 67 -33.75 19.30 18.23
CA TYR A 67 -34.47 18.45 19.18
C TYR A 67 -33.53 17.43 19.85
N ASN A 68 -32.64 16.81 19.08
CA ASN A 68 -31.65 15.87 19.60
C ASN A 68 -30.62 16.55 20.52
N TYR A 69 -30.17 17.77 20.20
CA TYR A 69 -29.29 18.55 21.08
C TYR A 69 -30.00 18.97 22.37
N LEU A 70 -31.25 19.40 22.30
CA LEU A 70 -32.05 19.74 23.47
C LEU A 70 -32.28 18.52 24.36
N LYS A 71 -32.59 17.36 23.76
CA LYS A 71 -32.65 16.08 24.46
C LYS A 71 -31.36 15.77 25.20
N LEU A 72 -30.21 15.94 24.54
CA LEU A 72 -28.89 15.78 25.15
C LEU A 72 -28.67 16.72 26.35
N ILE A 73 -29.01 18.00 26.23
CA ILE A 73 -28.84 19.01 27.29
C ILE A 73 -29.75 18.74 28.49
N VAL A 74 -30.99 18.33 28.24
CA VAL A 74 -31.97 18.00 29.28
C VAL A 74 -31.67 16.64 29.94
N GLY A 75 -30.73 15.88 29.38
CA GLY A 75 -30.38 14.54 29.84
C GLY A 75 -31.41 13.48 29.43
N GLU A 76 -32.28 13.79 28.48
CA GLU A 76 -33.24 12.86 27.89
C GLU A 76 -32.52 11.95 26.89
N GLN A 77 -31.94 10.86 27.40
CA GLN A 77 -31.25 9.83 26.62
C GLN A 77 -32.21 8.78 26.02
N SER A 78 -33.50 9.09 25.89
CA SER A 78 -34.47 8.16 25.33
C SER A 78 -34.52 8.28 23.80
N TYR A 79 -33.77 7.40 23.14
CA TYR A 79 -33.91 7.13 21.73
C TYR A 79 -34.97 6.04 21.59
N PRO A 80 -36.18 6.33 21.07
CA PRO A 80 -37.08 5.26 20.69
C PRO A 80 -36.37 4.41 19.64
N PRO A 81 -36.33 3.07 19.78
CA PRO A 81 -35.58 2.23 18.87
C PRO A 81 -36.14 2.36 17.45
N GLU A 82 -35.29 2.81 16.53
CA GLU A 82 -35.64 2.99 15.11
C GLU A 82 -35.88 1.67 14.39
N ASP A 83 -35.23 0.60 14.84
CA ASP A 83 -35.38 -0.75 14.29
C ASP A 83 -35.30 -1.85 15.37
N LYS A 84 -35.56 -3.10 14.95
CA LYS A 84 -35.52 -4.28 15.82
C LYS A 84 -34.15 -4.50 16.47
N TYR A 85 -33.05 -4.14 15.80
CA TYR A 85 -31.70 -4.32 16.33
C TYR A 85 -31.36 -3.25 17.38
N HIS A 86 -31.82 -2.02 17.16
CA HIS A 86 -31.73 -0.91 18.10
C HIS A 86 -32.52 -1.22 19.37
N THR A 87 -33.70 -1.86 19.27
CA THR A 87 -34.46 -2.32 20.45
C THR A 87 -33.65 -3.34 21.27
N VAL A 88 -33.06 -4.33 20.60
CA VAL A 88 -32.27 -5.38 21.25
C VAL A 88 -31.01 -4.80 21.89
N LEU A 89 -30.35 -3.83 21.23
CA LEU A 89 -29.16 -3.18 21.76
C LEU A 89 -29.49 -2.30 22.98
N LEU A 90 -30.57 -1.51 22.93
CA LEU A 90 -30.99 -0.70 24.07
C LEU A 90 -31.36 -1.56 25.27
N ASP A 91 -32.13 -2.64 25.06
CA ASP A 91 -32.48 -3.59 26.12
C ASP A 91 -31.23 -4.26 26.73
N ALA A 92 -30.25 -4.62 25.89
CA ALA A 92 -28.98 -5.19 26.35
C ALA A 92 -28.10 -4.19 27.11
N VAL A 93 -28.11 -2.90 26.72
CA VAL A 93 -27.35 -1.83 27.39
C VAL A 93 -28.00 -1.44 28.71
N GLU A 94 -29.33 -1.31 28.74
CA GLU A 94 -30.11 -0.95 29.93
C GLU A 94 -30.03 -2.05 30.99
N ASN A 95 -30.07 -3.32 30.56
CA ASN A 95 -29.89 -4.48 31.42
C ASN A 95 -28.44 -4.99 31.45
N TRP A 96 -27.47 -4.16 31.07
CA TRP A 96 -26.07 -4.57 31.07
C TRP A 96 -25.65 -4.91 32.51
N PRO A 97 -25.22 -6.14 32.80
CA PRO A 97 -24.89 -6.54 34.15
C PRO A 97 -23.64 -5.77 34.60
N ILE A 98 -23.83 -4.77 35.47
CA ILE A 98 -22.73 -4.08 36.15
C ILE A 98 -22.42 -4.90 37.41
N PRO A 99 -21.28 -5.61 37.49
CA PRO A 99 -20.93 -6.36 38.68
C PRO A 99 -20.71 -5.41 39.86
N GLN A 100 -21.53 -5.52 40.91
CA GLN A 100 -21.44 -4.71 42.14
C GLN A 100 -20.60 -5.39 43.24
N THR A 101 -20.22 -6.65 43.04
CA THR A 101 -19.46 -7.47 44.00
C THR A 101 -18.06 -7.78 43.47
N GLU A 102 -17.07 -7.92 44.36
CA GLU A 102 -15.70 -8.31 43.99
C GLU A 102 -15.65 -9.62 43.19
N GLU A 103 -16.51 -10.59 43.53
CA GLU A 103 -16.67 -11.85 42.79
C GLU A 103 -17.21 -11.63 41.37
N GLY A 104 -18.14 -10.70 41.18
CA GLY A 104 -18.68 -10.35 39.86
C GLY A 104 -17.65 -9.62 38.99
N ILE A 105 -16.82 -8.76 39.59
CA ILE A 105 -15.71 -8.10 38.90
C ILE A 105 -14.66 -9.13 38.49
N ALA A 106 -14.34 -10.09 39.36
CA ALA A 106 -13.43 -11.18 39.05
C ALA A 106 -13.97 -12.11 37.94
N ASP A 107 -15.27 -12.42 37.93
CA ASP A 107 -15.91 -13.21 36.87
C ASP A 107 -15.86 -12.46 35.53
N VAL A 108 -16.24 -11.18 35.50
CA VAL A 108 -16.13 -10.35 34.28
C VAL A 108 -14.68 -10.22 33.84
N ALA A 109 -13.74 -9.96 34.74
CA ALA A 109 -12.32 -9.92 34.42
C ALA A 109 -11.82 -11.25 33.87
N SER A 110 -12.29 -12.39 34.41
CA SER A 110 -11.94 -13.72 33.91
C SER A 110 -12.53 -14.01 32.54
N LYS A 111 -13.76 -13.57 32.26
CA LYS A 111 -14.43 -13.71 30.95
C LYS A 111 -13.82 -12.79 29.91
N VAL A 112 -13.50 -11.56 30.31
CA VAL A 112 -12.76 -10.60 29.50
C VAL A 112 -11.39 -11.17 29.21
N GLN A 113 -10.62 -11.62 30.22
CA GLN A 113 -9.32 -12.26 30.02
C GLN A 113 -9.44 -13.51 29.14
N ALA A 114 -10.46 -14.35 29.34
CA ALA A 114 -10.76 -15.50 28.50
C ALA A 114 -11.06 -15.09 27.05
N TYR A 115 -11.76 -13.97 26.85
CA TYR A 115 -12.03 -13.36 25.55
C TYR A 115 -10.77 -12.76 24.92
N TRP A 116 -9.92 -12.06 25.68
CA TRP A 116 -8.61 -11.56 25.25
C TRP A 116 -7.66 -12.69 24.88
N THR A 117 -7.77 -13.84 25.55
CA THR A 117 -7.10 -15.09 25.18
C THR A 117 -7.87 -15.89 24.13
N SER A 118 -9.10 -15.49 23.78
CA SER A 118 -9.92 -16.21 22.82
C SER A 118 -9.44 -15.89 21.42
N SER A 119 -9.30 -16.95 20.63
CA SER A 119 -8.69 -16.86 19.33
C SER A 119 -9.54 -16.10 18.30
N ASN A 120 -10.79 -15.73 18.59
CA ASN A 120 -11.73 -15.14 17.62
C ASN A 120 -11.64 -13.62 17.43
N ARG A 121 -10.51 -13.01 17.80
CA ARG A 121 -10.28 -11.56 17.75
C ARG A 121 -9.43 -11.16 16.53
N ALA A 122 -9.84 -10.14 15.79
CA ALA A 122 -8.97 -9.40 14.86
C ALA A 122 -9.07 -7.90 15.16
N ILE A 123 -8.10 -7.34 15.90
CA ILE A 123 -8.06 -5.89 16.19
C ILE A 123 -6.77 -5.27 15.68
N ALA A 124 -5.64 -5.96 15.80
CA ALA A 124 -4.34 -5.51 15.34
C ALA A 124 -3.94 -6.18 14.01
N GLU A 125 -2.96 -5.59 13.32
CA GLU A 125 -2.37 -6.12 12.09
C GLU A 125 -1.90 -7.57 12.28
N VAL A 126 -1.19 -7.86 13.38
CA VAL A 126 -0.74 -9.20 13.73
C VAL A 126 -1.89 -10.21 13.82
N ASP A 127 -3.06 -9.79 14.33
CA ASP A 127 -4.22 -10.69 14.44
C ASP A 127 -4.78 -11.03 13.06
N TYR A 128 -4.94 -10.00 12.21
CA TYR A 128 -5.38 -10.20 10.84
C TYR A 128 -4.40 -11.10 10.08
N MET A 129 -3.10 -10.96 10.36
CA MET A 129 -2.07 -11.73 9.68
C MET A 129 -2.12 -13.20 10.10
N ALA A 130 -2.11 -13.46 11.40
CA ALA A 130 -2.20 -14.79 11.97
C ALA A 130 -3.47 -15.53 11.51
N LEU A 131 -4.63 -14.87 11.56
CA LEU A 131 -5.91 -15.45 11.14
C LEU A 131 -5.94 -15.75 9.65
N SER A 132 -5.36 -14.86 8.84
CA SER A 132 -5.30 -15.08 7.40
C SER A 132 -4.38 -16.26 7.07
N VAL A 133 -3.25 -16.39 7.76
CA VAL A 133 -2.26 -17.46 7.53
C VAL A 133 -2.84 -18.82 7.94
N ASP A 134 -3.51 -18.86 9.08
CA ASP A 134 -4.26 -20.03 9.56
C ASP A 134 -5.32 -20.47 8.54
N ALA A 135 -6.11 -19.51 8.03
CA ALA A 135 -7.08 -19.78 6.97
C ALA A 135 -6.41 -20.28 5.68
N TYR A 136 -5.30 -19.67 5.26
CA TYR A 136 -4.58 -20.07 4.05
C TYR A 136 -4.14 -21.54 4.11
N TYR A 137 -3.41 -21.92 5.16
CA TYR A 137 -2.89 -23.30 5.28
C TYR A 137 -3.98 -24.33 5.54
N THR A 138 -5.05 -23.95 6.25
CA THR A 138 -6.23 -24.81 6.43
C THR A 138 -6.91 -25.12 5.09
N GLU A 139 -7.07 -24.11 4.24
CA GLU A 139 -7.69 -24.27 2.92
C GLU A 139 -6.77 -24.99 1.94
N GLU A 140 -5.46 -24.74 2.00
CA GLU A 140 -4.47 -25.47 1.21
C GLU A 140 -4.50 -26.96 1.55
N ALA A 141 -4.46 -27.32 2.84
CA ALA A 141 -4.54 -28.71 3.29
C ALA A 141 -5.85 -29.35 2.82
N ARG A 142 -6.98 -28.64 2.93
CA ARG A 142 -8.28 -29.11 2.44
C ARG A 142 -8.27 -29.38 0.94
N GLN A 143 -7.70 -28.47 0.14
CA GLN A 143 -7.59 -28.65 -1.32
C GLN A 143 -6.67 -29.81 -1.67
N LYS A 144 -5.60 -30.05 -0.89
CA LYS A 144 -4.70 -31.21 -1.05
C LYS A 144 -5.31 -32.52 -0.53
N GLY A 145 -6.46 -32.49 0.15
CA GLY A 145 -7.07 -33.65 0.80
C GLY A 145 -6.29 -34.15 2.03
N VAL A 146 -5.46 -33.29 2.63
CA VAL A 146 -4.63 -33.60 3.80
C VAL A 146 -5.20 -32.87 5.03
N LEU A 147 -4.96 -33.40 6.22
CA LEU A 147 -5.32 -32.70 7.45
C LEU A 147 -4.39 -31.49 7.65
N PRO A 148 -4.92 -30.34 8.12
CA PRO A 148 -4.09 -29.19 8.46
C PRO A 148 -3.11 -29.56 9.58
N ASP A 149 -1.91 -29.01 9.49
CA ASP A 149 -0.91 -29.17 10.53
C ASP A 149 -1.30 -28.32 11.76
N ASN A 150 -1.86 -28.99 12.77
CA ASN A 150 -2.24 -28.35 14.03
C ASN A 150 -1.06 -28.18 15.00
N SER A 151 0.17 -28.56 14.63
CA SER A 151 1.35 -28.36 15.48
C SER A 151 1.78 -26.89 15.53
N ILE A 152 1.49 -26.12 14.48
CA ILE A 152 1.82 -24.70 14.39
C ILE A 152 0.58 -23.88 14.73
N ASN A 153 0.67 -23.10 15.80
CA ASN A 153 -0.34 -22.09 16.11
C ASN A 153 0.14 -20.72 15.66
N TYR A 154 -0.26 -20.31 14.46
CA TYR A 154 0.10 -19.01 13.88
C TYR A 154 -0.30 -17.82 14.75
N ARG A 155 -1.25 -17.98 15.67
CA ARG A 155 -1.73 -16.91 16.58
C ARG A 155 -0.82 -16.66 17.77
N GLN A 156 0.13 -17.56 18.03
CA GLN A 156 1.13 -17.40 19.09
C GLN A 156 2.46 -16.89 18.54
N LEU A 157 2.59 -16.77 17.21
CA LEU A 157 3.76 -16.19 16.57
C LEU A 157 3.70 -14.66 16.65
N ASP A 158 4.88 -14.05 16.73
CA ASP A 158 5.00 -12.60 16.59
C ASP A 158 4.85 -12.17 15.11
N LEU A 159 4.77 -10.86 14.91
CA LEU A 159 4.63 -10.28 13.58
C LEU A 159 5.80 -10.62 12.66
N ASP A 160 7.03 -10.67 13.19
CA ASP A 160 8.24 -10.93 12.40
C ASP A 160 8.25 -12.36 11.84
N HIS A 161 7.92 -13.37 12.66
CA HIS A 161 7.80 -14.75 12.22
C HIS A 161 6.68 -14.92 11.19
N LEU A 162 5.54 -14.26 11.39
CA LEU A 162 4.44 -14.29 10.42
C LEU A 162 4.87 -13.63 9.09
N GLN A 163 5.62 -12.54 9.13
CA GLN A 163 6.08 -11.83 7.93
C GLN A 163 7.10 -12.65 7.14
N GLN A 164 7.90 -13.47 7.83
CA GLN A 164 8.84 -14.40 7.21
C GLN A 164 8.15 -15.53 6.42
N LEU A 165 6.88 -15.85 6.71
CA LEU A 165 6.13 -16.83 5.91
C LEU A 165 5.85 -16.32 4.49
N ARG A 166 5.78 -15.00 4.28
CA ARG A 166 5.64 -14.34 2.96
C ARG A 166 4.42 -14.81 2.15
N ARG A 167 3.45 -15.42 2.84
CA ARG A 167 2.16 -15.85 2.30
C ARG A 167 1.14 -14.73 2.29
N ILE A 168 1.20 -13.84 3.28
CA ILE A 168 0.17 -12.83 3.49
C ILE A 168 0.84 -11.52 3.83
N PHE A 169 0.37 -10.47 3.18
CA PHE A 169 0.74 -9.10 3.46
C PHE A 169 -0.52 -8.33 3.85
N ILE A 170 -0.37 -7.40 4.78
CA ILE A 170 -1.47 -6.54 5.22
C ILE A 170 -1.09 -5.11 4.89
N ASP A 171 -2.06 -4.42 4.31
CA ASP A 171 -1.98 -2.99 4.07
C ASP A 171 -3.20 -2.34 4.75
N ALA A 172 -2.94 -1.62 5.84
CA ALA A 172 -3.94 -0.98 6.67
C ALA A 172 -3.92 0.53 6.42
N ASP A 173 -4.52 0.94 5.29
CA ASP A 173 -4.52 2.33 4.84
C ASP A 173 -5.77 3.07 5.37
N VAL A 174 -5.58 4.22 6.01
CA VAL A 174 -6.68 5.14 6.34
C VAL A 174 -6.94 6.01 5.11
N GLN A 175 -7.79 5.53 4.20
CA GLN A 175 -8.24 6.38 3.10
C GLN A 175 -9.29 7.38 3.58
N VAL A 176 -8.92 8.66 3.59
CA VAL A 176 -9.87 9.76 3.76
C VAL A 176 -10.58 9.98 2.42
N CYS A 177 -11.58 9.16 2.12
CA CYS A 177 -12.52 9.47 1.06
C CYS A 177 -13.58 10.41 1.66
N SER A 178 -13.69 11.62 1.10
CA SER A 178 -14.71 12.66 1.37
C SER A 178 -15.78 12.31 2.42
N ALA A 179 -15.77 13.03 3.55
CA ALA A 179 -16.75 13.02 4.65
C ALA A 179 -16.85 11.75 5.54
N GLU A 180 -16.39 10.57 5.11
CA GLU A 180 -16.43 9.35 5.93
C GLU A 180 -15.03 8.75 6.13
N THR A 181 -14.55 8.73 7.37
CA THR A 181 -13.27 8.07 7.70
C THR A 181 -13.49 6.57 7.81
N VAL A 182 -13.45 5.87 6.68
CA VAL A 182 -13.58 4.40 6.67
C VAL A 182 -12.19 3.77 6.73
N LYS A 183 -11.92 2.98 7.77
CA LYS A 183 -10.69 2.18 7.84
C LYS A 183 -10.78 1.02 6.85
N ARG A 184 -9.81 0.93 5.93
CA ARG A 184 -9.69 -0.21 5.03
C ARG A 184 -8.49 -1.07 5.44
N ILE A 185 -8.70 -2.37 5.43
CA ILE A 185 -7.62 -3.35 5.63
C ILE A 185 -7.63 -4.26 4.40
N ASP A 186 -6.53 -4.19 3.65
CA ASP A 186 -6.26 -5.01 2.49
C ASP A 186 -5.41 -6.20 2.91
N ILE A 187 -5.95 -7.41 2.71
CA ILE A 187 -5.28 -8.68 2.94
C ILE A 187 -4.86 -9.21 1.58
N ILE A 188 -3.56 -9.29 1.38
CA ILE A 188 -2.92 -9.59 0.10
C ILE A 188 -2.31 -10.98 0.19
N VAL A 189 -2.86 -11.91 -0.58
CA VAL A 189 -2.51 -13.33 -0.51
C VAL A 189 -1.53 -13.70 -1.62
N ASN A 190 -0.37 -14.20 -1.23
CA ASN A 190 0.62 -14.78 -2.11
C ASN A 190 0.36 -16.27 -2.32
N THR A 191 -0.10 -16.60 -3.53
CA THR A 191 -0.44 -17.95 -3.97
C THR A 191 0.68 -18.62 -4.79
N ALA A 192 1.90 -18.07 -4.78
CA ALA A 192 3.02 -18.74 -5.43
C ALA A 192 3.25 -20.12 -4.80
N PRO A 193 3.58 -21.15 -5.60
CA PRO A 193 3.89 -22.45 -5.05
C PRO A 193 5.10 -22.37 -4.10
N ASP A 194 5.13 -23.28 -3.13
CA ASP A 194 6.27 -23.50 -2.24
C ASP A 194 7.39 -24.13 -3.08
N ILE A 195 8.18 -23.30 -3.75
CA ILE A 195 9.35 -23.77 -4.50
C ILE A 195 10.46 -24.00 -3.47
N SER A 196 10.72 -25.25 -3.13
CA SER A 196 11.92 -25.65 -2.39
C SER A 196 13.12 -25.53 -3.33
N TYR A 197 14.05 -24.62 -3.01
CA TYR A 197 15.38 -24.66 -3.61
C TYR A 197 16.18 -25.70 -2.82
N THR A 198 16.41 -26.86 -3.42
CA THR A 198 17.42 -27.79 -2.91
C THR A 198 18.79 -27.12 -3.06
N GLU A 199 19.51 -26.92 -1.95
CA GLU A 199 20.84 -26.27 -1.93
C GLU A 199 21.87 -26.91 -2.88
N ASN A 200 21.62 -28.12 -3.37
CA ASN A 200 22.56 -28.91 -4.17
C ASN A 200 22.24 -29.03 -5.67
N ASP A 201 21.15 -28.46 -6.18
CA ASP A 201 20.85 -28.53 -7.61
C ASP A 201 21.37 -27.30 -8.36
N PHE A 202 22.59 -27.42 -8.90
CA PHE A 202 23.27 -26.41 -9.71
C PHE A 202 22.65 -26.17 -11.11
N GLY A 203 21.45 -26.70 -11.40
CA GLY A 203 20.68 -26.52 -12.64
C GLY A 203 19.63 -25.39 -12.59
N PRO A 204 18.90 -25.09 -13.69
CA PRO A 204 17.62 -24.39 -13.57
C PRO A 204 16.75 -25.20 -12.58
N PRO A 205 15.90 -24.56 -11.76
CA PRO A 205 15.08 -25.30 -10.82
C PRO A 205 14.35 -26.38 -11.61
N ALA A 206 14.66 -27.64 -11.31
CA ALA A 206 13.70 -28.67 -11.64
C ALA A 206 12.45 -28.21 -10.90
N GLN A 207 11.43 -27.80 -11.66
CA GLN A 207 10.08 -28.00 -11.20
C GLN A 207 10.06 -29.48 -10.86
N GLN A 208 10.28 -29.84 -9.59
CA GLN A 208 9.87 -31.16 -9.15
C GLN A 208 8.42 -31.21 -9.57
N ASP A 209 8.13 -32.13 -10.49
CA ASP A 209 6.81 -32.44 -11.01
C ASP A 209 5.89 -32.80 -9.83
N ASN A 210 5.49 -31.82 -9.02
CA ASN A 210 4.19 -31.81 -8.38
C ASN A 210 3.20 -31.35 -9.45
N GLN A 211 3.11 -32.11 -10.55
CA GLN A 211 2.29 -31.76 -11.72
C GLN A 211 0.78 -31.77 -11.42
N ASP A 212 0.34 -32.24 -10.25
CA ASP A 212 -1.08 -32.52 -10.04
C ASP A 212 -1.81 -31.51 -9.15
N PHE A 213 -1.11 -30.69 -8.35
CA PHE A 213 -1.77 -29.79 -7.41
C PHE A 213 -1.67 -28.32 -7.81
N GLN A 214 -2.74 -27.81 -8.42
CA GLN A 214 -2.94 -26.37 -8.64
C GLN A 214 -3.94 -25.83 -7.61
N LEU A 215 -3.53 -24.80 -6.87
CA LEU A 215 -4.40 -24.09 -5.94
C LEU A 215 -5.57 -23.45 -6.67
N ASN A 216 -6.79 -23.71 -6.23
CA ASN A 216 -7.96 -22.96 -6.66
C ASN A 216 -7.94 -21.60 -5.97
N VAL A 217 -7.35 -20.61 -6.64
CA VAL A 217 -7.14 -19.25 -6.11
C VAL A 217 -8.46 -18.57 -5.72
N PRO A 218 -9.51 -18.54 -6.57
CA PRO A 218 -10.79 -17.94 -6.16
C PRO A 218 -11.38 -18.57 -4.90
N GLN A 219 -11.32 -19.90 -4.78
CA GLN A 219 -11.81 -20.62 -3.60
C GLN A 219 -10.98 -20.29 -2.36
N MET A 220 -9.65 -20.22 -2.49
CA MET A 220 -8.73 -19.82 -1.43
C MET A 220 -9.05 -18.42 -0.90
N LEU A 221 -9.16 -17.42 -1.79
CA LEU A 221 -9.47 -16.04 -1.40
C LEU A 221 -10.85 -15.93 -0.74
N MET A 222 -11.84 -16.65 -1.26
CA MET A 222 -13.18 -16.67 -0.69
C MET A 222 -13.20 -17.29 0.70
N ALA A 223 -12.45 -18.37 0.91
CA ALA A 223 -12.39 -19.04 2.20
C ALA A 223 -11.68 -18.19 3.26
N ILE A 224 -10.55 -17.54 2.91
CA ILE A 224 -9.87 -16.57 3.78
C ILE A 224 -10.83 -15.42 4.13
N LYS A 225 -11.55 -14.87 3.14
CA LYS A 225 -12.53 -13.81 3.38
C LYS A 225 -13.64 -14.25 4.34
N ASN A 226 -14.23 -15.43 4.11
CA ASN A 226 -15.30 -15.97 4.97
C ASN A 226 -14.81 -16.27 6.39
N PHE A 227 -13.53 -16.61 6.55
CA PHE A 227 -12.93 -16.82 7.85
C PHE A 227 -12.74 -15.51 8.63
N ILE A 228 -12.40 -14.41 7.95
CA ILE A 228 -12.03 -13.17 8.65
C ILE A 228 -13.20 -12.21 8.82
N VAL A 229 -14.15 -12.17 7.88
CA VAL A 229 -15.31 -11.25 7.93
C VAL A 229 -16.08 -11.30 9.26
N PRO A 230 -16.37 -12.48 9.86
CA PRO A 230 -17.06 -12.54 11.16
C PRO A 230 -16.25 -11.99 12.33
N ARG A 231 -14.93 -11.81 12.16
CA ARG A 231 -13.97 -11.40 13.19
C ARG A 231 -13.51 -9.95 13.04
N ARG A 232 -14.05 -9.22 12.05
CA ARG A 232 -13.67 -7.84 11.74
C ARG A 232 -14.19 -6.85 12.80
N ALA A 233 -13.42 -5.80 13.07
CA ALA A 233 -13.90 -4.68 13.85
C ALA A 233 -15.05 -3.92 13.13
N LEU A 234 -15.97 -3.35 13.90
CA LEU A 234 -17.04 -2.48 13.37
C LEU A 234 -16.43 -1.27 12.64
N GLY A 235 -17.06 -0.86 11.53
CA GLY A 235 -16.58 0.28 10.72
C GLY A 235 -15.33 0.00 9.88
N THR A 236 -14.85 -1.25 9.82
CA THR A 236 -13.69 -1.63 9.00
C THR A 236 -14.13 -2.35 7.72
N LEU A 237 -13.64 -1.87 6.58
CA LEU A 237 -13.77 -2.55 5.29
C LEU A 237 -12.60 -3.52 5.11
N LEU A 238 -12.93 -4.81 4.90
CA LEU A 238 -11.95 -5.84 4.59
C LEU A 238 -11.97 -6.16 3.10
N GLN A 239 -10.81 -6.12 2.48
CA GLN A 239 -10.60 -6.57 1.10
C GLN A 239 -9.59 -7.71 1.10
N VAL A 240 -9.95 -8.84 0.51
CA VAL A 240 -9.04 -9.97 0.32
C VAL A 240 -8.75 -10.08 -1.17
N ARG A 241 -7.49 -9.98 -1.56
CA ARG A 241 -7.06 -10.04 -2.96
C ARG A 241 -5.81 -10.88 -3.14
N GLN A 242 -5.60 -11.36 -4.34
CA GLN A 242 -4.33 -11.98 -4.72
C GLN A 242 -3.23 -10.91 -4.82
N VAL A 243 -2.00 -11.30 -4.53
CA VAL A 243 -0.82 -10.52 -4.87
C VAL A 243 -0.65 -10.47 -6.39
N HIS A 244 -0.38 -9.27 -6.92
CA HIS A 244 0.03 -9.11 -8.30
C HIS A 244 1.55 -9.24 -8.39
N TYR A 245 2.01 -9.72 -9.53
CA TYR A 245 3.44 -9.84 -9.84
C TYR A 245 3.79 -8.88 -10.95
N THR A 246 4.90 -8.17 -10.83
CA THR A 246 5.44 -7.34 -11.90
C THR A 246 6.68 -8.00 -12.49
N ASN A 247 6.66 -8.28 -13.79
CA ASN A 247 7.84 -8.71 -14.53
C ASN A 247 8.71 -7.50 -14.82
N ILE A 248 10.02 -7.65 -14.67
CA ILE A 248 11.00 -6.58 -14.84
C ILE A 248 11.98 -7.00 -15.93
N ASP A 249 12.16 -6.16 -16.94
CA ASP A 249 13.13 -6.34 -18.01
C ASP A 249 14.34 -5.43 -17.71
N LEU A 250 15.49 -6.06 -17.43
CA LEU A 250 16.75 -5.40 -17.11
C LEU A 250 17.76 -5.60 -18.25
N MET A 251 18.52 -4.54 -18.54
CA MET A 251 19.67 -4.60 -19.43
C MET A 251 20.93 -4.30 -18.62
N VAL A 252 21.89 -5.22 -18.64
CA VAL A 252 23.12 -5.12 -17.83
C VAL A 252 24.33 -5.12 -18.74
N HIS A 253 25.18 -4.10 -18.60
CA HIS A 253 26.45 -4.01 -19.31
C HIS A 253 27.58 -4.54 -18.43
N ILE A 254 28.24 -5.59 -18.90
CA ILE A 254 29.24 -6.34 -18.10
C ILE A 254 30.51 -6.54 -18.92
N LYS A 255 31.65 -6.46 -18.24
CA LYS A 255 32.93 -6.95 -18.73
C LYS A 255 33.22 -8.33 -18.12
N PHE A 256 33.36 -9.33 -18.97
CA PHE A 256 33.70 -10.70 -18.55
C PHE A 256 35.20 -10.85 -18.35
N SER A 257 35.59 -11.71 -17.39
CA SER A 257 36.98 -12.14 -17.25
C SER A 257 37.44 -12.92 -18.49
N SER A 258 38.69 -12.73 -18.90
CA SER A 258 39.27 -13.31 -20.13
C SER A 258 39.27 -14.83 -20.19
N SER A 259 39.11 -15.52 -19.06
CA SER A 259 39.09 -16.99 -18.94
C SER A 259 37.71 -17.60 -18.75
N SER A 260 36.64 -16.79 -18.71
CA SER A 260 35.30 -17.26 -18.33
C SER A 260 34.40 -17.52 -19.54
N ARG A 261 33.53 -18.54 -19.43
CA ARG A 261 32.51 -18.85 -20.44
C ARG A 261 31.30 -17.95 -20.24
N SER A 262 31.08 -17.01 -21.16
CA SER A 262 30.02 -16.00 -21.06
C SER A 262 28.62 -16.60 -20.80
N GLU A 263 28.27 -17.70 -21.46
CA GLU A 263 26.97 -18.38 -21.28
C GLU A 263 26.73 -18.85 -19.83
N LEU A 264 27.75 -19.44 -19.20
CA LEU A 264 27.66 -19.91 -17.81
C LEU A 264 27.50 -18.73 -16.86
N VAL A 265 28.29 -17.67 -17.06
CA VAL A 265 28.21 -16.44 -16.24
C VAL A 265 26.84 -15.77 -16.39
N ILE A 266 26.30 -15.67 -17.61
CA ILE A 266 24.96 -15.09 -17.85
C ILE A 266 23.87 -15.89 -17.13
N SER A 267 23.93 -17.23 -17.21
CA SER A 267 22.96 -18.09 -16.51
C SER A 267 23.06 -17.98 -14.99
N ALA A 268 24.28 -17.85 -14.44
CA ALA A 268 24.52 -17.64 -13.02
C ALA A 268 23.99 -16.27 -12.55
N ILE A 269 24.21 -15.22 -13.34
CA ILE A 269 23.68 -13.87 -13.06
C ILE A 269 22.15 -13.89 -13.03
N LYS A 270 21.51 -14.44 -14.08
CA LYS A 270 20.03 -14.56 -14.14
C LYS A 270 19.49 -15.29 -12.93
N ARG A 271 20.15 -16.38 -12.52
CA ARG A 271 19.76 -17.16 -11.35
C ARG A 271 19.86 -16.33 -10.07
N LYS A 272 21.01 -15.68 -9.85
CA LYS A 272 21.27 -14.89 -8.65
C LYS A 272 20.30 -13.70 -8.51
N ILE A 273 19.99 -13.01 -9.62
CA ILE A 273 19.01 -11.92 -9.63
C ILE A 273 17.61 -12.46 -9.29
N ASN A 274 17.15 -13.53 -9.94
CA ASN A 274 15.83 -14.10 -9.64
C ASN A 274 15.76 -14.65 -8.20
N GLN A 275 16.87 -15.15 -7.65
CA GLN A 275 16.94 -15.52 -6.25
C GLN A 275 16.81 -14.32 -5.32
N TYR A 276 17.49 -13.22 -5.64
CA TYR A 276 17.47 -12.00 -4.83
C TYR A 276 16.10 -11.32 -4.81
N VAL A 277 15.35 -11.33 -5.91
CA VAL A 277 14.00 -10.72 -5.95
C VAL A 277 12.89 -11.65 -5.47
N SER A 278 13.21 -12.90 -5.12
CA SER A 278 12.21 -13.87 -4.66
C SER A 278 11.54 -13.44 -3.36
N PRO A 279 10.20 -13.56 -3.25
CA PRO A 279 9.49 -13.24 -2.02
C PRO A 279 9.80 -14.19 -0.86
N PHE A 280 10.38 -15.38 -1.08
CA PHE A 280 10.58 -16.38 -0.01
C PHE A 280 12.01 -16.46 0.54
N TYR A 281 13.03 -16.31 -0.33
CA TYR A 281 14.45 -16.53 0.01
C TYR A 281 15.36 -15.37 -0.40
N GLY A 282 14.81 -14.37 -1.10
CA GLY A 282 15.56 -13.20 -1.55
C GLY A 282 15.70 -12.08 -0.51
N GLY A 283 15.84 -10.86 -1.01
CA GLY A 283 15.99 -9.64 -0.20
C GLY A 283 17.39 -9.47 0.39
N ARG A 284 17.64 -8.31 0.99
CA ARG A 284 18.95 -7.94 1.56
C ARG A 284 19.40 -8.84 2.70
N ASN A 285 18.44 -9.44 3.41
CA ASN A 285 18.67 -10.27 4.59
C ASN A 285 18.45 -11.77 4.32
N ASN A 286 18.22 -12.17 3.06
CA ASN A 286 17.86 -13.55 2.66
C ASN A 286 16.56 -14.08 3.30
N ASN A 287 15.66 -13.20 3.74
CA ASN A 287 14.37 -13.52 4.36
C ASN A 287 13.18 -13.26 3.42
N GLY A 288 13.42 -13.25 2.11
CA GLY A 288 12.44 -12.92 1.09
C GLY A 288 12.33 -11.43 0.79
N TRP A 289 12.03 -11.11 -0.46
CA TRP A 289 11.75 -9.77 -0.94
C TRP A 289 10.41 -9.27 -0.37
N PRO A 290 10.40 -8.16 0.39
CA PRO A 290 9.18 -7.64 0.98
C PRO A 290 8.32 -6.91 -0.07
N LEU A 291 7.00 -6.89 0.18
CA LEU A 291 6.05 -6.22 -0.70
C LEU A 291 6.26 -4.70 -0.66
N GLY A 292 6.34 -4.05 -1.83
CA GLY A 292 6.44 -2.60 -1.91
C GLY A 292 7.88 -2.04 -1.85
N ASP A 293 8.88 -2.87 -1.56
CA ASP A 293 10.26 -2.39 -1.42
C ASP A 293 10.89 -2.00 -2.77
N PRO A 294 11.73 -0.94 -2.79
CA PRO A 294 12.41 -0.51 -4.00
C PRO A 294 13.49 -1.50 -4.44
N LEU A 295 13.46 -1.87 -5.71
CA LEU A 295 14.60 -2.50 -6.38
C LEU A 295 15.66 -1.43 -6.67
N VAL A 296 16.78 -1.48 -5.95
CA VAL A 296 17.89 -0.52 -6.07
C VAL A 296 18.96 -1.06 -7.00
N SER A 297 19.44 -0.26 -7.95
CA SER A 297 20.46 -0.71 -8.92
C SER A 297 21.80 -1.02 -8.26
N PHE A 298 22.16 -0.31 -7.19
CA PHE A 298 23.37 -0.59 -6.41
C PHE A 298 23.39 -2.01 -5.83
N ASP A 299 22.25 -2.49 -5.32
CA ASP A 299 22.13 -3.85 -4.80
C ASP A 299 22.36 -4.88 -5.91
N LEU A 300 21.82 -4.62 -7.11
CA LEU A 300 22.04 -5.46 -8.29
C LEU A 300 23.50 -5.44 -8.76
N ILE A 301 24.14 -4.26 -8.80
CA ILE A 301 25.55 -4.14 -9.19
C ILE A 301 26.44 -4.96 -8.24
N ARG A 302 26.22 -4.82 -6.92
CA ARG A 302 26.93 -5.62 -5.91
C ARG A 302 26.70 -7.11 -6.12
N LEU A 303 25.44 -7.52 -6.26
CA LEU A 303 25.06 -8.91 -6.41
C LEU A 303 25.70 -9.58 -7.65
N ILE A 304 25.71 -8.86 -8.77
CA ILE A 304 26.28 -9.29 -10.05
C ILE A 304 27.81 -9.32 -9.98
N GLY A 305 28.44 -8.34 -9.33
CA GLY A 305 29.90 -8.28 -9.17
C GLY A 305 30.48 -9.43 -8.33
N GLU A 306 29.68 -10.05 -7.48
CA GLU A 306 30.06 -11.24 -6.70
C GLU A 306 30.00 -12.56 -7.50
N VAL A 307 29.54 -12.55 -8.76
CA VAL A 307 29.47 -13.77 -9.58
C VAL A 307 30.84 -14.07 -10.20
N ASP A 308 31.31 -15.31 -10.02
CA ASP A 308 32.58 -15.77 -10.60
C ASP A 308 32.61 -15.56 -12.12
N GLY A 309 33.62 -14.84 -12.59
CA GLY A 309 33.83 -14.52 -14.00
C GLY A 309 33.31 -13.16 -14.46
N VAL A 310 32.71 -12.37 -13.57
CA VAL A 310 32.43 -10.94 -13.79
C VAL A 310 33.67 -10.13 -13.39
N GLU A 311 34.26 -9.38 -14.32
CA GLU A 311 35.39 -8.48 -14.02
C GLU A 311 34.88 -7.10 -13.56
N MET A 312 33.85 -6.58 -14.22
CA MET A 312 33.27 -5.27 -13.91
C MET A 312 31.83 -5.19 -14.42
N VAL A 313 30.97 -4.52 -13.64
CA VAL A 313 29.62 -4.10 -14.07
C VAL A 313 29.69 -2.61 -14.38
N ASP A 314 29.41 -2.19 -15.60
CA ASP A 314 29.43 -0.77 -16.00
C ASP A 314 28.15 -0.06 -15.58
N ARG A 315 27.00 -0.60 -15.97
CA ARG A 315 25.68 -0.06 -15.63
C ARG A 315 24.58 -1.11 -15.70
N VAL A 316 23.53 -0.88 -14.92
CA VAL A 316 22.27 -1.62 -14.95
C VAL A 316 21.17 -0.66 -15.37
N LEU A 317 20.43 -1.03 -16.41
CA LEU A 317 19.36 -0.23 -17.01
C LEU A 317 18.03 -0.99 -16.85
N LEU A 318 16.96 -0.25 -16.58
CA LEU A 318 15.60 -0.78 -16.59
C LEU A 318 15.02 -0.54 -17.99
N HIS A 319 14.73 -1.61 -18.73
CA HIS A 319 14.14 -1.52 -20.06
C HIS A 319 12.63 -1.34 -20.00
N SER A 320 11.94 -2.22 -19.27
CA SER A 320 10.50 -2.14 -19.04
C SER A 320 10.08 -2.89 -17.78
N TYR A 321 8.88 -2.59 -17.29
CA TYR A 321 8.21 -3.40 -16.29
C TYR A 321 6.75 -3.62 -16.70
N LYS A 322 6.24 -4.83 -16.50
CA LYS A 322 4.88 -5.22 -16.90
C LYS A 322 4.19 -5.98 -15.77
N PRO A 323 3.07 -5.47 -15.22
CA PRO A 323 2.28 -6.22 -14.26
C PRO A 323 1.66 -7.44 -14.95
N VAL A 324 1.73 -8.59 -14.27
CA VAL A 324 1.15 -9.86 -14.70
C VAL A 324 -0.33 -9.85 -14.31
N PRO A 325 -1.25 -9.95 -15.27
CA PRO A 325 -2.68 -9.97 -14.97
C PRO A 325 -3.00 -11.25 -14.18
N THR A 326 -3.58 -11.11 -12.99
CA THR A 326 -3.96 -12.22 -12.10
C THR A 326 -5.32 -12.83 -12.42
N SER A 327 -6.04 -12.35 -13.43
CA SER A 327 -7.31 -12.95 -13.88
C SER A 327 -7.43 -12.92 -15.40
N PRO A 328 -7.83 -14.02 -16.05
CA PRO A 328 -8.08 -14.06 -17.48
C PRO A 328 -9.35 -13.24 -17.78
N GLY A 329 -9.20 -11.98 -18.18
CA GLY A 329 -10.32 -11.14 -18.63
C GLY A 329 -10.36 -9.70 -18.15
N GLN A 330 -9.44 -9.23 -17.30
CA GLN A 330 -9.31 -7.78 -17.04
C GLN A 330 -8.42 -7.15 -18.12
N SER A 331 -9.07 -6.50 -19.09
CA SER A 331 -8.44 -5.66 -20.09
C SER A 331 -7.70 -4.49 -19.43
N SER A 332 -6.56 -4.15 -20.03
CA SER A 332 -5.59 -3.10 -19.71
C SER A 332 -6.12 -1.65 -19.72
N ASP A 333 -7.44 -1.44 -19.67
CA ASP A 333 -8.09 -0.17 -20.02
C ASP A 333 -8.33 0.81 -18.86
N GLN A 334 -7.95 0.48 -17.63
CA GLN A 334 -7.97 1.47 -16.54
C GLN A 334 -6.62 2.17 -16.40
N GLN A 335 -6.19 2.79 -17.51
CA GLN A 335 -5.23 3.89 -17.52
C GLN A 335 -5.83 5.09 -16.77
N LYS A 336 -5.61 5.18 -15.46
CA LYS A 336 -5.70 6.48 -14.76
C LYS A 336 -4.32 7.09 -14.66
N SER A 337 -4.11 8.13 -15.48
CA SER A 337 -3.00 9.08 -15.69
C SER A 337 -2.16 9.49 -14.46
N VAL A 338 -1.13 10.33 -14.69
CA VAL A 338 -0.33 11.15 -13.73
C VAL A 338 1.12 10.62 -13.49
N GLU A 339 2.19 11.40 -13.32
CA GLU A 339 2.72 12.71 -13.81
C GLU A 339 4.16 12.84 -13.22
N ILE A 340 5.14 13.42 -13.94
CA ILE A 340 6.58 13.44 -13.59
C ILE A 340 6.97 14.69 -12.79
N VAL A 341 7.88 14.55 -11.82
CA VAL A 341 8.70 15.69 -11.37
C VAL A 341 10.15 15.26 -11.27
N ASP A 342 10.97 15.96 -12.04
CA ASP A 342 12.41 16.00 -11.93
C ASP A 342 12.85 17.12 -10.96
N ASN A 343 13.99 16.88 -10.31
CA ASN A 343 14.83 17.78 -9.51
C ASN A 343 14.49 18.23 -8.07
N LYS A 344 15.46 17.89 -7.20
CA LYS A 344 16.04 18.67 -6.07
C LYS A 344 15.14 19.71 -5.37
N LYS A 345 14.35 19.25 -4.39
CA LYS A 345 14.32 19.75 -3.00
C LYS A 345 13.15 19.10 -2.25
N GLU A 346 13.35 18.93 -0.95
CA GLU A 346 12.39 18.54 0.08
C GLU A 346 12.08 17.03 0.22
N MET A 347 12.71 16.47 1.24
CA MET A 347 12.18 15.33 1.97
C MET A 347 10.86 15.74 2.64
N GLN A 348 9.76 15.11 2.26
CA GLN A 348 8.74 14.56 3.16
C GLN A 348 7.63 13.89 2.33
N LYS A 349 7.32 12.63 2.66
CA LYS A 349 6.12 11.84 2.31
C LYS A 349 5.54 12.07 0.91
N LEU A 350 5.76 11.12 -0.01
CA LEU A 350 4.76 10.53 -0.91
C LEU A 350 5.45 9.53 -1.86
N VAL A 351 4.94 8.29 -1.88
CA VAL A 351 5.38 7.18 -2.74
C VAL A 351 5.07 7.54 -4.20
N LYS A 352 6.10 7.83 -5.01
CA LYS A 352 5.95 8.22 -6.42
C LYS A 352 6.04 7.01 -7.36
N VAL A 353 4.98 6.81 -8.12
CA VAL A 353 4.86 5.91 -9.27
C VAL A 353 5.43 6.62 -10.50
N VAL A 354 6.35 5.99 -11.23
CA VAL A 354 6.88 6.51 -12.52
C VAL A 354 6.26 5.67 -13.66
N ARG A 355 5.84 6.30 -14.77
CA ARG A 355 5.20 5.64 -15.94
C ARG A 355 6.06 5.66 -17.21
N ALA A 356 5.64 4.82 -18.15
CA ALA A 356 6.39 4.17 -19.23
C ALA A 356 6.83 5.01 -20.45
N GLU A 357 6.65 6.33 -20.49
CA GLU A 357 6.85 7.10 -21.73
C GLU A 357 8.07 8.05 -21.70
N ASP A 358 8.72 8.19 -20.54
CA ASP A 358 9.85 9.13 -20.35
C ASP A 358 11.20 8.46 -20.07
N ILE A 359 11.30 7.13 -20.23
CA ILE A 359 12.60 6.45 -20.11
C ILE A 359 13.29 6.49 -21.47
N GLN A 360 13.86 7.65 -21.83
CA GLN A 360 15.09 7.65 -22.63
C GLN A 360 16.21 7.03 -21.80
N ASN A 361 16.18 5.70 -21.69
CA ASN A 361 17.16 4.78 -21.13
C ASN A 361 18.25 5.37 -20.19
N PRO A 362 17.92 5.94 -19.00
CA PRO A 362 18.93 6.29 -18.03
C PRO A 362 19.15 5.13 -17.05
N ALA A 363 20.36 5.03 -16.51
CA ALA A 363 20.60 4.23 -15.31
C ALA A 363 19.62 4.66 -14.20
N PHE A 364 18.90 3.71 -13.61
CA PHE A 364 17.97 4.01 -12.53
C PHE A 364 18.69 3.89 -11.18
N SER A 365 18.37 4.76 -10.21
CA SER A 365 18.86 4.62 -8.84
C SER A 365 18.02 3.60 -8.07
N SER A 366 16.70 3.68 -8.20
CA SER A 366 15.73 2.80 -7.52
C SER A 366 14.41 2.76 -8.27
N VAL A 367 13.75 1.61 -8.26
CA VAL A 367 12.40 1.39 -8.82
C VAL A 367 11.51 0.83 -7.73
N ILE A 368 10.50 1.60 -7.31
CA ILE A 368 9.51 1.14 -6.33
C ILE A 368 8.40 0.40 -7.09
N VAL A 369 8.23 -0.87 -6.77
CA VAL A 369 7.15 -1.70 -7.28
C VAL A 369 6.17 -1.93 -6.15
N LYS A 370 4.91 -1.49 -6.30
CA LYS A 370 3.86 -1.70 -5.28
C LYS A 370 3.46 -3.19 -5.13
N GLU A 371 3.86 -4.00 -6.09
CA GLU A 371 3.58 -5.42 -6.24
C GLU A 371 4.82 -6.26 -5.93
N LEU A 372 4.68 -7.59 -5.88
CA LEU A 372 5.86 -8.45 -5.81
C LEU A 372 6.58 -8.48 -7.15
N ILE A 373 7.90 -8.64 -7.10
CA ILE A 373 8.69 -8.83 -8.30
C ILE A 373 8.51 -10.28 -8.76
N GLY A 374 8.05 -10.45 -9.99
CA GLY A 374 7.87 -11.74 -10.64
C GLY A 374 9.15 -12.20 -11.30
N THR A 375 9.08 -12.48 -12.61
CA THR A 375 10.27 -12.89 -13.37
C THR A 375 11.08 -11.66 -13.75
N VAL A 376 12.40 -11.73 -13.51
CA VAL A 376 13.33 -10.71 -13.99
C VAL A 376 14.02 -11.21 -15.25
N ASN A 377 13.62 -10.67 -16.39
CA ASN A 377 14.29 -10.93 -17.65
C ASN A 377 15.54 -10.06 -17.71
N THR A 378 16.70 -10.70 -17.70
CA THR A 378 17.98 -9.98 -17.78
C THR A 378 18.61 -10.20 -19.15
N GLU A 379 18.78 -9.13 -19.91
CA GLU A 379 19.62 -9.09 -21.10
C GLU A 379 21.03 -8.63 -20.71
N VAL A 380 22.04 -9.42 -21.03
CA VAL A 380 23.44 -9.12 -20.68
C VAL A 380 24.19 -8.73 -21.95
N VAL A 381 24.71 -7.51 -21.96
CA VAL A 381 25.49 -6.95 -23.06
C VAL A 381 26.96 -6.99 -22.68
N ALA A 382 27.75 -7.79 -23.40
CA ALA A 382 29.19 -7.85 -23.23
C ALA A 382 29.83 -6.56 -23.75
N LEU A 383 30.58 -5.85 -22.90
CA LEU A 383 31.41 -4.76 -23.37
C LEU A 383 32.64 -5.35 -24.07
N ALA A 384 32.75 -5.11 -25.37
CA ALA A 384 33.96 -5.43 -26.11
C ALA A 384 35.13 -4.61 -25.54
N LEU A 385 36.32 -5.22 -25.49
CA LEU A 385 37.57 -4.49 -25.31
C LEU A 385 37.69 -3.51 -26.47
N ASN A 386 37.30 -2.25 -26.28
CA ASN A 386 37.71 -1.20 -27.19
C ASN A 386 39.22 -1.03 -27.01
N SER A 387 39.98 -1.67 -27.90
CA SER A 387 41.31 -1.20 -28.26
C SER A 387 41.16 0.26 -28.68
N GLN A 388 41.75 1.16 -27.91
CA GLN A 388 42.04 2.50 -28.38
C GLN A 388 43.04 2.40 -29.54
N SER A 389 42.54 2.22 -30.76
CA SER A 389 43.33 2.34 -31.99
C SER A 389 42.39 2.29 -33.19
N ASP A 390 41.57 3.32 -33.42
CA ASP A 390 40.97 3.61 -34.74
C ASP A 390 40.38 5.03 -34.77
N LEU A 391 41.16 6.02 -34.32
CA LEU A 391 40.86 7.45 -34.53
C LEU A 391 42.02 8.22 -35.20
N GLN A 392 42.97 7.52 -35.83
CA GLN A 392 43.99 8.15 -36.68
C GLN A 392 44.31 7.32 -37.93
N SER A 393 43.34 7.18 -38.83
CA SER A 393 43.63 6.85 -40.23
C SER A 393 42.44 7.17 -41.11
N ASN A 394 42.08 8.46 -41.21
CA ASN A 394 41.34 8.98 -42.36
C ASN A 394 41.61 10.49 -42.47
N ASN A 395 42.88 10.81 -42.71
CA ASN A 395 43.31 12.11 -43.19
C ASN A 395 44.41 11.86 -44.22
N HIS A 396 44.04 11.43 -45.43
CA HIS A 396 44.75 11.74 -46.67
C HIS A 396 43.99 11.19 -47.88
N GLN A 397 44.02 11.98 -48.95
CA GLN A 397 43.62 11.70 -50.33
C GLN A 397 42.16 11.95 -50.74
N THR A 398 41.80 13.24 -50.85
CA THR A 398 41.10 13.74 -52.03
C THR A 398 41.73 15.06 -52.49
N GLY A 399 42.49 14.99 -53.58
CA GLY A 399 43.07 16.13 -54.29
C GLY A 399 43.50 15.67 -55.68
N ASP A 400 43.11 16.47 -56.68
CA ASP A 400 43.24 16.30 -58.15
C ASP A 400 42.18 15.39 -58.81
N GLY A 401 41.28 15.86 -59.68
CA GLY A 401 41.23 17.11 -60.43
C GLY A 401 41.75 16.95 -61.85
N LEU A 402 40.94 16.35 -62.74
CA LEU A 402 40.63 16.79 -64.11
C LEU A 402 39.72 15.79 -64.82
#